data_AF-A0A967LNL1-F1
#
_entry.id   AF-A0A967LNL1-F1
#
_cell.length_a   1.000
_cell.length_b   1.000
_cell.length_c   1.000
_cell.angle_alpha   90.00
_cell.angle_beta   90.00
_cell.angle_gamma   90.00
#
_symmetry.space_group_name_H-M   'P 1'
#
loop_
_entity.id
_entity.type
_entity.pdbx_description
1 polymer ?
#
loop_
_entity_poly.entity_id
_entity_poly.type
_entity_poly.pdbx_seq_one_letter_code
_entity_poly.pdbx_strand_id
1 'polypeptide(L)'
;YVPGSYAPLDEVVELARVAAEYGGAYTSHIRDEADYSIGVVAAVEEVITVAREAGLPGVVTHIKVLGPRVWGFSAALVHRIERARAEGVELYADQYPYLASATGLASAL
;
A
#
# COMPACT_ATOMS: atom_id res chain seq x y z
N TYR A 1 -4.91 -4.68 -8.97
CA TYR A 1 -5.51 -4.90 -10.30
C TYR A 1 -4.97 -6.19 -10.89
N VAL A 2 -5.74 -6.87 -11.74
CA VAL A 2 -5.18 -7.91 -12.61
C VAL A 2 -4.16 -7.24 -13.56
N PRO A 3 -2.97 -7.82 -13.80
CA PRO A 3 -2.47 -9.11 -13.31
C PRO A 3 -1.81 -9.10 -11.92
N GLY A 4 -1.38 -7.93 -11.43
CA GLY A 4 -0.59 -7.82 -10.19
C GLY A 4 -1.26 -8.35 -8.91
N SER A 5 -2.59 -8.49 -8.90
CA SER A 5 -3.33 -9.08 -7.78
C SER A 5 -2.94 -10.52 -7.43
N TYR A 6 -2.31 -11.26 -8.37
CA TYR A 6 -1.83 -12.63 -8.16
C TYR A 6 -0.36 -12.71 -7.74
N ALA A 7 0.38 -11.60 -7.81
CA ALA A 7 1.78 -11.59 -7.40
C ALA A 7 1.87 -11.86 -5.88
N PRO A 8 2.62 -12.88 -5.45
CA PRO A 8 2.88 -13.11 -4.05
C PRO A 8 3.81 -12.02 -3.51
N LEU A 9 3.77 -11.79 -2.20
CA LEU A 9 4.47 -10.66 -1.58
C LEU A 9 5.99 -10.75 -1.76
N ASP A 10 6.55 -11.95 -1.69
CA ASP A 10 7.97 -12.22 -1.88
C ASP A 10 8.45 -11.82 -3.29
N GLU A 11 7.66 -12.09 -4.34
CA GLU A 11 7.97 -11.60 -5.69
C GLU A 11 8.11 -10.07 -5.72
N VAL A 12 7.19 -9.36 -5.08
CA VAL A 12 7.22 -7.89 -5.00
C VAL A 12 8.44 -7.40 -4.21
N VAL A 13 8.80 -8.08 -3.11
CA VAL A 13 10.00 -7.77 -2.31
C VAL A 13 11.26 -7.92 -3.16
N GLU A 14 11.40 -9.01 -3.92
CA GLU A 14 12.59 -9.21 -4.76
C GLU A 14 12.71 -8.14 -5.85
N LEU A 15 11.61 -7.77 -6.51
CA LEU A 15 11.62 -6.67 -7.48
C LEU A 15 11.98 -5.32 -6.84
N ALA A 16 11.47 -5.07 -5.62
CA ALA A 16 11.75 -3.84 -4.90
C ALA A 16 13.22 -3.76 -4.44
N ARG A 17 13.86 -4.89 -4.10
CA ARG A 17 15.31 -4.93 -3.81
C ARG A 17 16.14 -4.47 -5.00
N VAL A 18 15.79 -4.90 -6.21
CA VAL A 18 16.45 -4.41 -7.43
C VAL A 18 16.30 -2.90 -7.56
N ALA A 19 15.10 -2.35 -7.32
CA ALA A 19 14.88 -0.90 -7.37
C ALA A 19 15.69 -0.15 -6.29
N ALA A 20 15.89 -0.74 -5.12
CA ALA A 20 16.67 -0.17 -4.03
C ALA A 20 18.15 0.04 -4.41
N GLU A 21 18.74 -0.85 -5.22
CA GLU A 21 20.12 -0.73 -5.72
C GLU A 21 20.36 0.58 -6.51
N TYR A 22 19.29 1.16 -7.06
CA TYR A 22 19.33 2.40 -7.84
C TYR A 22 18.81 3.61 -7.06
N GLY A 23 18.56 3.49 -5.76
CA GLY A 23 17.97 4.56 -4.95
C GLY A 23 16.51 4.87 -5.32
N GLY A 24 15.78 3.87 -5.82
CA GLY A 24 14.37 3.99 -6.19
C GLY A 24 13.43 4.03 -4.97
N ALA A 25 12.13 4.01 -5.26
CA ALA A 25 11.06 3.93 -4.25
C ALA A 25 9.99 2.93 -4.68
N TYR A 26 9.30 2.33 -3.71
CA TYR A 26 8.16 1.45 -3.93
C TYR A 26 6.86 2.20 -3.67
N THR A 27 6.16 2.59 -4.73
CA THR A 27 4.80 3.18 -4.64
C THR A 27 3.77 2.11 -4.93
N SER A 28 2.70 2.03 -4.14
CA SER A 28 1.69 0.99 -4.30
C SER A 28 0.27 1.54 -4.24
N HIS A 29 -0.51 1.23 -5.29
CA HIS A 29 -1.94 1.04 -5.14
C HIS A 29 -2.13 -0.32 -4.48
N ILE A 30 -2.34 -0.28 -3.17
CA ILE A 30 -2.35 -1.47 -2.31
C ILE A 30 -3.41 -2.50 -2.74
N ARG A 31 -3.16 -3.77 -2.38
CA ARG A 31 -3.95 -4.92 -2.83
C ARG A 31 -5.45 -4.79 -2.53
N ASP A 32 -5.79 -4.20 -1.40
CA ASP A 32 -7.16 -4.00 -0.95
C ASP A 32 -7.30 -2.66 -0.24
N GLU A 33 -8.32 -1.88 -0.59
CA GLU A 33 -8.64 -0.62 0.06
C GLU A 33 -9.90 -0.73 0.94
N ALA A 34 -10.53 -1.91 0.94
CA ALA A 34 -11.77 -2.24 1.62
C ALA A 34 -11.58 -3.55 2.41
N ASP A 35 -12.47 -4.50 2.22
CA ASP A 35 -12.49 -5.85 2.78
C ASP A 35 -12.89 -6.88 1.70
N TYR A 36 -12.38 -6.71 0.49
CA TYR A 36 -12.68 -7.60 -0.65
C TYR A 36 -11.83 -8.87 -0.66
N SER A 37 -10.65 -8.83 -0.07
CA SER A 37 -9.63 -9.88 -0.09
C SER A 37 -8.89 -9.97 1.25
N ILE A 38 -7.69 -9.40 1.35
CA ILE A 38 -6.87 -9.40 2.58
C ILE A 38 -7.27 -8.29 3.56
N GLY A 39 -8.08 -7.32 3.10
CA GLY A 39 -8.49 -6.16 3.86
C GLY A 39 -7.44 -5.04 3.91
N VAL A 40 -7.92 -3.81 4.03
CA VAL A 40 -7.10 -2.58 3.93
C VAL A 40 -5.95 -2.52 4.92
N VAL A 41 -6.14 -3.07 6.11
CA VAL A 41 -5.09 -3.10 7.15
C VAL A 41 -3.93 -4.00 6.73
N ALA A 42 -4.22 -5.21 6.26
CA ALA A 42 -3.19 -6.13 5.78
C ALA A 42 -2.50 -5.61 4.52
N ALA A 43 -3.26 -4.95 3.63
CA ALA A 43 -2.72 -4.36 2.42
C ALA A 43 -1.72 -3.21 2.69
N VAL A 44 -1.94 -2.41 3.74
CA VAL A 44 -0.93 -1.43 4.19
C VAL A 44 0.29 -2.13 4.80
N GLU A 45 0.11 -3.21 5.57
CA GLU A 45 1.22 -3.98 6.12
C GLU A 45 2.09 -4.63 5.01
N GLU A 46 1.53 -4.98 3.86
CA GLU A 46 2.33 -5.43 2.70
C GLU A 46 3.31 -4.34 2.25
N VAL A 47 2.88 -3.08 2.14
CA VAL A 47 3.78 -1.96 1.76
C VAL A 47 4.86 -1.74 2.82
N ILE A 48 4.51 -1.81 4.09
CA ILE A 48 5.46 -1.71 5.21
C ILE A 48 6.50 -2.83 5.10
N THR A 49 6.05 -4.06 4.79
CA THR A 49 6.92 -5.23 4.63
C THR A 49 7.87 -5.05 3.46
N VAL A 50 7.37 -4.62 2.29
CA VAL A 50 8.21 -4.35 1.12
C VAL A 50 9.26 -3.29 1.43
N ALA A 51 8.86 -2.14 1.98
CA ALA A 51 9.79 -1.06 2.33
C ALA A 51 10.86 -1.52 3.33
N ARG A 52 10.47 -2.29 4.33
CA ARG A 52 11.38 -2.83 5.37
C ARG A 52 12.36 -3.85 4.80
N GLU A 53 11.87 -4.83 4.04
CA GLU A 53 12.69 -5.94 3.55
C GLU A 53 13.56 -5.60 2.33
N ALA A 54 13.13 -4.64 1.53
CA ALA A 54 13.88 -4.18 0.38
C ALA A 54 14.72 -2.92 0.66
N GLY A 55 14.52 -2.25 1.81
CA GLY A 55 15.38 -1.16 2.26
C GLY A 55 15.30 0.10 1.40
N LEU A 56 14.09 0.43 0.91
CA LEU A 56 13.81 1.61 0.09
C LEU A 56 12.54 2.33 0.58
N PRO A 57 12.36 3.62 0.23
CA PRO A 57 11.14 4.36 0.57
C PRO A 57 9.88 3.66 0.05
N GLY A 58 8.90 3.43 0.93
CA GLY A 58 7.58 2.94 0.56
C GLY A 58 6.53 4.05 0.53
N VAL A 59 5.60 4.01 -0.42
CA VAL A 59 4.50 4.98 -0.53
C VAL A 59 3.16 4.24 -0.66
N VAL A 60 2.26 4.46 0.30
CA VAL A 60 0.85 4.06 0.18
C VAL A 60 0.15 5.12 -0.66
N THR A 61 0.07 4.87 -1.97
CA THR A 61 -0.52 5.82 -2.91
C THR A 61 -2.01 5.93 -2.67
N HIS A 62 -2.53 7.17 -2.76
CA HIS A 62 -3.93 7.57 -2.65
C HIS A 62 -4.70 6.94 -1.47
N ILE A 63 -4.04 6.78 -0.32
CA ILE A 63 -4.51 6.03 0.85
C ILE A 63 -5.97 6.34 1.21
N LYS A 64 -6.78 5.31 1.39
CA LYS A 64 -8.19 5.44 1.76
C LYS A 64 -8.72 4.19 2.46
N VAL A 65 -9.91 4.31 3.05
CA VAL A 65 -10.73 3.19 3.52
C VAL A 65 -12.04 3.17 2.74
N LEU A 66 -12.13 2.27 1.78
CA LEU A 66 -13.16 2.25 0.74
C LEU A 66 -14.37 1.41 1.18
N GLY A 67 -15.33 2.05 1.83
CA GLY A 67 -16.68 1.52 2.04
C GLY A 67 -17.10 1.35 3.51
N PRO A 68 -18.41 1.26 3.79
CA PRO A 68 -18.95 1.39 5.14
C PRO A 68 -18.41 0.39 6.16
N ARG A 69 -17.99 -0.80 5.72
CA ARG A 69 -17.47 -1.86 6.60
C ARG A 69 -16.08 -1.54 7.19
N VAL A 70 -15.31 -0.68 6.50
CA VAL A 70 -13.97 -0.27 6.93
C VAL A 70 -13.88 1.21 7.31
N TRP A 71 -14.97 1.96 7.21
CA TRP A 71 -14.99 3.36 7.66
C TRP A 71 -14.58 3.46 9.14
N GLY A 72 -13.70 4.44 9.41
CA GLY A 72 -13.05 4.60 10.72
C GLY A 72 -11.69 3.91 10.84
N PHE A 73 -11.31 3.02 9.93
CA PHE A 73 -10.02 2.32 10.00
C PHE A 73 -8.83 3.22 9.61
N SER A 74 -9.06 4.43 9.09
CA SER A 74 -8.00 5.37 8.72
C SER A 74 -7.03 5.64 9.88
N ALA A 75 -7.54 5.80 11.11
CA ALA A 75 -6.71 5.96 12.30
C ALA A 75 -5.78 4.76 12.53
N ALA A 76 -6.27 3.54 12.28
CA ALA A 76 -5.48 2.33 12.40
C ALA A 76 -4.42 2.19 11.30
N LEU A 77 -4.65 2.74 10.11
CA LEU A 77 -3.65 2.80 9.03
C LEU A 77 -2.55 3.82 9.36
N VAL A 78 -2.94 5.02 9.78
CA VAL A 78 -2.00 6.09 10.18
C VAL A 78 -1.09 5.61 11.31
N HIS A 79 -1.67 5.02 12.36
CA HIS A 79 -0.88 4.52 13.48
C HIS A 79 0.16 3.46 13.08
N ARG A 80 -0.16 2.60 12.11
CA ARG A 80 0.78 1.60 11.59
C ARG A 80 1.94 2.22 10.84
N ILE A 81 1.66 3.19 9.97
CA ILE A 81 2.67 3.93 9.23
C ILE A 81 3.58 4.69 10.21
N GLU A 82 3.01 5.36 11.21
CA GLU A 82 3.77 6.06 12.25
C GLU A 82 4.65 5.12 13.08
N ARG A 83 4.11 3.97 13.48
CA ARG A 83 4.89 2.95 14.20
C ARG A 83 6.04 2.42 13.36
N ALA A 84 5.81 2.06 12.11
CA ALA A 84 6.85 1.58 11.22
C ALA A 84 7.93 2.64 10.95
N ARG A 85 7.55 3.92 10.83
CA ARG A 85 8.50 5.05 10.79
C ARG A 85 9.34 5.14 12.05
N ALA A 86 8.73 4.97 13.23
CA ALA A 86 9.46 4.96 14.50
C ALA A 86 10.44 3.78 14.62
N GLU A 87 10.18 2.68 13.91
CA GLU A 87 11.07 1.52 13.78
C GLU A 87 12.19 1.72 12.72
N GLY A 88 12.20 2.87 12.03
CA GLY A 88 13.21 3.21 11.02
C GLY A 88 12.84 2.86 9.58
N VAL A 89 11.60 2.42 9.32
CA VAL A 89 11.13 2.18 7.95
C VAL A 89 10.73 3.50 7.29
N GLU A 90 11.34 3.83 6.16
CA GLU A 90 11.00 5.05 5.43
C GLU A 90 9.69 4.87 4.65
N LEU A 91 8.61 5.50 5.14
CA LEU A 91 7.27 5.38 4.56
C LEU A 91 6.66 6.74 4.29
N TYR A 92 5.81 6.80 3.28
CA TYR A 92 5.00 7.95 2.89
C TYR A 92 3.59 7.50 2.51
N ALA A 93 2.67 8.47 2.44
CA ALA A 93 1.35 8.27 1.89
C ALA A 93 0.88 9.58 1.25
N ASP A 94 0.09 9.48 0.20
CA ASP A 94 -0.52 10.62 -0.49
C ASP A 94 -2.03 10.45 -0.61
N GLN A 95 -2.73 11.56 -0.87
CA GLN A 95 -4.19 11.57 -0.91
C GLN A 95 -4.73 12.71 -1.79
N TYR A 96 -5.95 12.53 -2.33
CA TYR A 96 -6.71 13.53 -3.06
C TYR A 96 -7.93 14.01 -2.24
N PRO A 97 -8.23 15.31 -2.12
CA PRO A 97 -9.21 15.82 -1.16
C PRO A 97 -10.69 15.63 -1.60
N TYR A 98 -11.09 14.40 -1.93
CA TYR A 98 -12.42 14.03 -2.40
C TYR A 98 -12.90 12.73 -1.76
N LEU A 99 -14.23 12.60 -1.60
CA LEU A 99 -14.87 11.40 -1.03
C LEU A 99 -15.08 10.28 -2.06
N ALA A 100 -14.78 10.51 -3.32
CA ALA A 100 -15.01 9.57 -4.42
C ALA A 100 -13.69 9.17 -5.08
N SER A 101 -13.55 7.90 -5.39
CA SER A 101 -12.46 7.36 -6.21
C SER A 101 -12.88 7.27 -7.68
N ALA A 102 -11.89 7.14 -8.56
CA ALA A 102 -12.10 6.89 -9.98
C ALA A 102 -11.00 5.97 -10.52
N THR A 103 -11.36 5.12 -11.48
CA THR A 103 -10.45 4.24 -12.23
C THR A 103 -11.00 4.02 -13.63
N GLY A 104 -10.18 3.55 -14.57
CA GLY A 104 -10.64 3.13 -15.89
C GLY A 104 -11.51 1.87 -15.83
N LEU A 105 -12.53 1.77 -16.70
CA LEU A 105 -13.47 0.64 -16.73
C LEU A 105 -12.76 -0.69 -16.95
N ALA A 106 -11.80 -0.76 -17.87
CA ALA A 106 -11.04 -1.98 -18.14
C ALA A 106 -10.25 -2.49 -16.93
N SER A 107 -9.85 -1.60 -16.01
CA SER A 107 -9.14 -1.97 -14.78
C SER A 107 -10.09 -2.34 -13.64
N ALA A 108 -11.37 -1.98 -13.74
CA ALA A 108 -12.39 -2.26 -12.72
C ALA A 108 -13.13 -3.58 -12.96
N LEU A 109 -12.97 -4.18 -14.14
CA LEU A 109 -13.51 -5.48 -14.54
C LEU A 109 -12.48 -6.59 -14.29
#